data_AF-A0A1R2CZI0-F1
#
_entry.id   AF-A0A1R2CZI0-F1
#
_cell.length_a   1.000
_cell.length_b   1.000
_cell.length_c   1.000
_cell.angle_alpha   90.00
_cell.angle_beta   90.00
_cell.angle_gamma   90.00
#
_symmetry.space_group_name_H-M   'P 1'
#
loop_
_entity.id
_entity.type
_entity.pdbx_description
1 polymer ?
#
loop_
_entity_poly.entity_id
_entity_poly.type
_entity_poly.pdbx_seq_one_letter_code
_entity_poly.pdbx_strand_id
1 'polypeptide(L)'
;MIRVLLCLALTTAQDDFDLSGSTGSGKIAHKLFHSYDGVNWEVRGTIQLSIFGDKRRKPLISVKNTKFEKEKLNFKGNYYIGVYTEEESGFMIQSSTETCYLIGSDLQDIISVLVDSETGGITALNYKTEGKMCERTTTAQKMQTMAEVISTREALKPYFALPKPEIEQDNTSFLRKYWWAIAIGLFLFMSSAASPPPQQGAAAAPQRAS
;
A
#
# COMPACT_ATOMS: atom_id res chain seq x y z
N MET A 1 40.59 32.40 -25.19
CA MET A 1 39.94 33.31 -24.21
C MET A 1 38.44 32.98 -24.17
N ILE A 2 37.93 32.54 -23.00
CA ILE A 2 36.54 32.76 -22.49
C ILE A 2 35.39 32.11 -23.31
N ARG A 3 34.43 31.32 -22.82
CA ARG A 3 33.97 30.82 -21.51
C ARG A 3 33.10 29.59 -21.83
N VAL A 4 33.38 28.42 -21.25
CA VAL A 4 32.40 27.33 -21.20
C VAL A 4 31.62 27.51 -19.91
N LEU A 5 30.37 27.96 -20.04
CA LEU A 5 29.45 28.13 -18.93
C LEU A 5 28.90 26.74 -18.55
N LEU A 6 29.54 26.10 -17.57
CA LEU A 6 29.10 24.83 -17.00
C LEU A 6 28.02 25.12 -15.95
N CYS A 7 26.75 25.00 -16.32
CA CYS A 7 25.64 24.99 -15.37
C CYS A 7 25.65 23.66 -14.59
N LEU A 8 26.30 23.64 -13.43
CA LEU A 8 25.99 22.64 -12.39
C LEU A 8 24.63 23.01 -11.78
N ALA A 9 23.57 22.36 -12.27
CA ALA A 9 22.33 22.27 -11.51
C ALA A 9 22.55 21.28 -10.36
N LEU A 10 22.81 21.80 -9.16
CA LEU A 10 22.65 21.02 -7.93
C LEU A 10 21.16 20.75 -7.74
N THR A 11 20.71 19.54 -8.10
CA THR A 11 19.41 19.03 -7.66
C THR A 11 19.59 18.53 -6.23
N THR A 12 19.30 19.37 -5.25
CA THR A 12 19.00 18.88 -3.90
C THR A 12 17.64 18.23 -3.97
N ALA A 13 17.61 16.90 -4.06
CA ALA A 13 16.41 16.11 -3.79
C ALA A 13 16.05 16.34 -2.32
N GLN A 14 15.17 17.30 -2.09
CA GLN A 14 14.51 17.52 -0.82
C GLN A 14 13.21 16.71 -0.94
N ASP A 15 13.24 15.48 -0.42
CA ASP A 15 12.03 14.66 -0.26
C ASP A 15 11.17 15.30 0.83
N ASP A 16 10.44 16.36 0.45
CA ASP A 16 9.41 16.96 1.28
C ASP A 16 8.22 16.01 1.30
N PHE A 17 8.20 15.19 2.35
CA PHE A 17 7.13 14.24 2.64
C PHE A 17 5.89 14.99 3.19
N ASP A 18 5.22 15.71 2.30
CA ASP A 18 4.00 16.45 2.57
C ASP A 18 2.76 15.59 2.32
N LEU A 19 2.10 15.19 3.40
CA LEU A 19 0.76 14.61 3.40
C LEU A 19 -0.18 15.56 4.15
N SER A 20 -0.36 16.77 3.60
CA SER A 20 -1.42 17.67 4.03
C SER A 20 -2.75 17.17 3.45
N GLY A 21 -3.60 16.56 4.27
CA GLY A 21 -4.95 16.19 3.82
C GLY A 21 -5.66 15.04 4.54
N SER A 22 -5.16 14.54 5.68
CA SER A 22 -5.88 13.52 6.45
C SER A 22 -5.84 13.86 7.94
N THR A 23 -6.98 14.31 8.46
CA THR A 23 -7.29 14.35 9.90
C THR A 23 -7.22 12.92 10.46
N GLY A 24 -6.03 12.50 10.89
CA GLY A 24 -5.76 11.17 11.43
C GLY A 24 -4.42 10.54 11.07
N SER A 25 -3.48 11.26 10.43
CA SER A 25 -2.11 10.77 10.22
C SER A 25 -1.18 11.16 11.37
N GLY A 26 -0.59 10.16 12.04
CA GLY A 26 0.45 10.34 13.05
C GLY A 26 1.83 10.12 12.44
N LYS A 27 2.77 11.04 12.67
CA LYS A 27 4.20 10.84 12.35
C LYS A 27 4.92 10.40 13.63
N ILE A 28 5.53 9.23 13.60
CA ILE A 28 6.30 8.66 14.71
C ILE A 28 7.76 8.52 14.28
N ALA A 29 8.69 8.85 15.16
CA ALA A 29 10.12 8.81 14.87
C ALA A 29 10.85 7.91 15.87
N HIS A 30 11.56 6.90 15.36
CA HIS A 30 12.36 5.97 16.14
C HIS A 30 13.84 6.20 15.88
N LYS A 31 14.68 6.20 16.92
CA LYS A 31 16.13 6.28 16.75
C LYS A 31 16.68 4.97 16.21
N LEU A 32 17.45 5.05 15.13
CA LEU A 32 18.17 3.92 14.55
C LEU A 32 19.60 3.91 15.09
N PHE A 33 19.97 2.79 15.68
CA PHE A 33 21.31 2.54 16.20
C PHE A 33 22.05 1.57 15.29
N HIS A 34 23.38 1.62 15.35
CA HIS A 34 24.25 0.67 14.70
C HIS A 34 25.45 0.32 15.59
N SER A 35 26.06 -0.82 15.29
CA SER A 35 27.28 -1.27 15.94
C SER A 35 28.17 -2.02 14.97
N TYR A 36 29.48 -1.81 15.13
CA TYR A 36 30.53 -2.46 14.33
C TYR A 36 31.03 -3.76 14.96
N ASP A 37 30.72 -3.99 16.23
CA ASP A 37 31.18 -5.12 17.04
C ASP A 37 30.05 -5.85 17.77
N GLY A 38 28.83 -5.30 17.77
CA GLY A 38 27.65 -5.82 18.47
C GLY A 38 27.58 -5.42 19.94
N VAL A 39 28.53 -4.62 20.44
CA VAL A 39 28.66 -4.23 21.85
C VAL A 39 28.54 -2.72 22.01
N ASN A 40 29.28 -1.97 21.20
CA ASN A 40 29.30 -0.52 21.24
C ASN A 40 28.29 0.03 20.22
N TRP A 41 27.20 0.61 20.73
CA TRP A 41 26.10 1.11 19.93
C TRP A 41 26.17 2.63 19.78
N GLU A 42 26.11 3.10 18.54
CA GLU A 42 26.08 4.51 18.20
C GLU A 42 24.75 4.86 17.51
N VAL A 43 24.37 6.14 17.51
CA VAL A 43 23.20 6.60 16.75
C VAL A 43 23.59 6.69 15.29
N ARG A 44 22.94 5.89 14.44
CA ARG A 44 23.09 5.94 12.99
C ARG A 44 22.17 7.00 12.39
N GLY A 45 20.94 7.09 12.86
CA GLY A 45 19.91 7.93 12.24
C GLY A 45 18.53 7.84 12.89
N THR A 46 17.51 8.11 12.09
CA THR A 46 16.11 8.08 12.54
C THR A 46 15.23 7.40 11.50
N ILE A 47 14.39 6.48 11.94
CA ILE A 47 13.30 5.90 11.17
C ILE A 47 12.06 6.77 11.39
N GLN A 48 11.50 7.31 10.33
CA GLN A 48 10.24 8.05 10.37
C GLN A 48 9.13 7.16 9.82
N LEU A 49 8.08 6.96 10.61
CA LEU A 49 6.90 6.20 10.26
C LEU A 49 5.72 7.17 10.15
N SER A 50 5.02 7.10 9.03
CA SER A 50 3.72 7.77 8.85
C SER A 50 2.63 6.73 8.92
N ILE A 51 1.85 6.78 9.99
CA ILE A 51 0.75 5.87 10.24
C ILE A 51 -0.53 6.59 9.86
N PHE A 52 -1.32 5.93 9.02
CA PHE A 52 -2.64 6.41 8.66
C PHE A 52 -3.64 5.79 9.63
N GLY A 53 -4.53 6.58 10.21
CA GLY A 53 -5.68 6.06 10.97
C GLY A 53 -6.60 5.13 10.15
N ASP A 54 -6.41 5.10 8.82
CA ASP A 54 -7.01 4.11 7.93
C ASP A 54 -6.17 2.81 7.89
N LYS A 55 -6.70 1.76 8.53
CA LYS A 55 -6.10 0.41 8.60
C LYS A 55 -5.88 -0.25 7.23
N ARG A 56 -6.37 0.33 6.13
CA ARG A 56 -6.19 -0.17 4.75
C ARG A 56 -4.94 0.35 4.06
N ARG A 57 -4.31 1.41 4.58
CA ARG A 57 -3.11 2.00 3.98
C ARG A 57 -1.87 1.42 4.65
N LYS A 58 -0.89 0.97 3.84
CA LYS A 58 0.42 0.57 4.37
C LYS A 58 1.10 1.81 4.97
N PRO A 59 1.65 1.72 6.20
CA PRO A 59 2.44 2.81 6.76
C PRO A 59 3.61 3.13 5.83
N LEU A 60 3.97 4.41 5.76
CA LEU A 60 5.13 4.83 4.99
C LEU A 60 6.33 4.96 5.91
N ILE A 61 7.49 4.55 5.42
CA ILE A 61 8.76 4.60 6.14
C ILE A 61 9.78 5.39 5.36
N SER A 62 10.56 6.19 6.07
CA SER A 62 11.80 6.77 5.57
C SER A 62 12.89 6.65 6.62
N VAL A 63 14.13 6.50 6.17
CA VAL A 63 15.30 6.42 7.07
C VAL A 63 16.22 7.59 6.76
N LYS A 64 16.49 8.41 7.77
CA LYS A 64 17.45 9.50 7.68
C LYS A 64 18.74 9.09 8.37
N ASN A 65 19.76 8.78 7.57
CA ASN A 65 21.11 8.53 8.08
C ASN A 65 21.78 9.84 8.50
N THR A 66 22.46 9.83 9.64
CA THR A 66 23.13 11.01 10.22
C THR A 66 24.61 10.75 10.48
N LYS A 67 24.95 9.56 10.97
CA LYS A 67 26.33 9.19 11.31
C LYS A 67 26.65 7.82 10.75
N PHE A 68 27.80 7.73 10.09
CA PHE A 68 28.37 6.49 9.61
C PHE A 68 29.87 6.71 9.34
N GLU A 69 30.71 5.84 9.91
CA GLU A 69 32.16 5.86 9.75
C GLU A 69 32.59 4.56 9.05
N LYS A 70 33.00 4.67 7.78
CA LYS A 70 33.34 3.51 6.95
C LYS A 70 34.59 2.80 7.46
N GLU A 71 35.51 3.54 8.06
CA GLU A 71 36.81 3.09 8.51
C GLU A 71 36.73 2.11 9.69
N LYS A 72 35.62 2.14 10.45
CA LYS A 72 35.34 1.23 11.55
C LYS A 72 34.81 -0.14 11.11
N LEU A 73 34.47 -0.31 9.83
CA LEU A 73 33.96 -1.59 9.32
C LEU A 73 35.03 -2.68 9.36
N ASN A 74 34.72 -3.79 10.02
CA ASN A 74 35.55 -4.99 9.98
C ASN A 74 35.05 -5.92 8.87
N PHE A 75 35.80 -6.03 7.77
CA PHE A 75 35.43 -6.86 6.61
C PHE A 75 35.08 -8.32 6.95
N LYS A 76 35.68 -8.90 8.00
CA LYS A 76 35.43 -10.29 8.43
C LYS A 76 34.38 -10.42 9.54
N GLY A 77 33.82 -9.30 10.00
CA GLY A 77 32.85 -9.26 11.10
C GLY A 77 31.43 -9.04 10.60
N ASN A 78 30.52 -8.87 11.54
CA ASN A 78 29.14 -8.48 11.28
C ASN A 78 28.95 -7.00 11.56
N TYR A 79 28.02 -6.40 10.83
CA TYR A 79 27.51 -5.07 11.09
C TYR A 79 26.09 -5.19 11.61
N TYR A 80 25.82 -4.51 12.72
CA TYR A 80 24.58 -4.65 13.48
C TYR A 80 23.78 -3.36 13.40
N ILE A 81 22.47 -3.49 13.33
CA ILE A 81 21.52 -2.39 13.47
C ILE A 81 20.50 -2.70 14.56
N GLY A 82 19.95 -1.67 15.18
CA GLY A 82 19.00 -1.85 16.26
C GLY A 82 18.10 -0.65 16.50
N VAL A 83 16.95 -0.91 17.10
CA VAL A 83 15.96 0.10 17.50
C VAL A 83 15.47 -0.25 18.91
N TYR A 84 15.37 0.75 19.78
CA TYR A 84 14.76 0.57 21.10
C TYR A 84 13.25 0.72 21.01
N THR A 85 12.52 -0.18 21.68
CA THR A 85 11.08 -0.04 21.86
C THR A 85 10.80 0.76 23.14
N GLU A 86 9.96 1.78 23.02
CA GLU A 86 9.57 2.62 24.17
C GLU A 86 8.64 1.90 25.15
N GLU A 87 7.99 0.82 24.71
CA GLU A 87 6.75 0.37 25.36
C GLU A 87 6.89 -0.40 26.67
N GLU A 88 8.07 -0.87 27.14
CA GLU A 88 8.12 -1.36 28.55
C GLU A 88 9.49 -1.76 29.15
N SER A 89 10.61 -1.85 28.41
CA SER A 89 11.82 -2.46 29.00
C SER A 89 13.18 -1.96 28.50
N GLY A 90 13.23 -0.99 27.58
CA GLY A 90 14.50 -0.59 26.97
C GLY A 90 15.16 -1.75 26.19
N PHE A 91 14.37 -2.73 25.75
CA PHE A 91 14.85 -3.83 24.94
C PHE A 91 15.18 -3.33 23.52
N MET A 92 16.36 -3.70 23.01
CA MET A 92 16.76 -3.39 21.65
C MET A 92 16.37 -4.53 20.72
N ILE A 93 15.53 -4.23 19.74
CA ILE A 93 15.31 -5.13 18.61
C ILE A 93 16.50 -4.93 17.66
N GLN A 94 17.27 -5.98 17.44
CA GLN A 94 18.49 -5.92 16.63
C GLN A 94 18.48 -6.92 15.48
N SER A 95 19.23 -6.60 14.43
CA SER A 95 19.46 -7.46 13.28
C SER A 95 20.88 -7.21 12.76
N SER A 96 21.44 -8.15 12.01
CA SER A 96 22.83 -8.08 11.56
C SER A 96 23.01 -8.67 10.17
N THR A 97 24.01 -8.16 9.46
CA THR A 97 24.50 -8.73 8.21
C THR A 97 26.02 -8.87 8.28
N GLU A 98 26.60 -9.74 7.46
CA GLU A 98 28.05 -9.77 7.34
C GLU A 98 28.55 -8.49 6.67
N THR A 99 29.60 -7.90 7.25
CA THR A 99 30.13 -6.62 6.78
C THR A 99 30.63 -6.70 5.34
N CYS A 100 31.10 -7.87 4.90
CA CYS A 100 31.57 -8.03 3.54
C CYS A 100 30.47 -7.91 2.48
N TYR A 101 29.24 -8.34 2.78
CA TYR A 101 28.11 -8.15 1.86
C TYR A 101 27.67 -6.68 1.79
N LEU A 102 27.76 -5.96 2.91
CA LEU A 102 27.49 -4.53 2.97
C LEU A 102 28.52 -3.70 2.17
N ILE A 103 29.80 -4.06 2.27
CA ILE A 103 30.85 -3.42 1.46
C ILE A 103 30.66 -3.78 -0.01
N GLY A 104 30.39 -5.05 -0.32
CA GLY A 104 30.15 -5.53 -1.67
C GLY A 104 28.87 -4.97 -2.32
N SER A 105 27.92 -4.45 -1.54
CA SER A 105 26.73 -3.74 -2.04
C SER A 105 26.95 -2.24 -2.22
N ASP A 106 28.20 -1.76 -2.14
CA ASP A 106 28.53 -0.34 -2.14
C ASP A 106 27.78 0.45 -1.05
N LEU A 107 27.67 -0.14 0.15
CA LEU A 107 26.93 0.40 1.30
C LEU A 107 25.42 0.59 1.05
N GLN A 108 24.85 -0.15 0.09
CA GLN A 108 23.40 -0.24 -0.10
C GLN A 108 22.79 -1.26 0.84
N ASP A 109 21.83 -0.82 1.63
CA ASP A 109 21.17 -1.65 2.62
C ASP A 109 19.65 -1.47 2.65
N ILE A 110 18.98 -2.52 3.07
CA ILE A 110 17.51 -2.60 3.16
C ILE A 110 17.15 -2.88 4.61
N ILE A 111 16.33 -1.99 5.18
CA ILE A 111 15.77 -2.13 6.52
C ILE A 111 14.28 -2.41 6.38
N SER A 112 13.88 -3.63 6.73
CA SER A 112 12.47 -4.01 6.85
C SER A 112 12.04 -3.91 8.30
N VAL A 113 10.97 -3.18 8.58
CA VAL A 113 10.38 -3.14 9.92
C VAL A 113 8.98 -3.74 9.91
N LEU A 114 8.68 -4.51 10.94
CA LEU A 114 7.33 -4.90 11.28
C LEU A 114 6.79 -3.87 12.26
N VAL A 115 5.66 -3.25 11.92
CA VAL A 115 5.07 -2.15 12.69
C VAL A 115 3.67 -2.54 13.13
N ASP A 116 3.33 -2.25 14.38
CA ASP A 116 1.96 -2.31 14.86
C ASP A 116 1.13 -1.18 14.24
N SER A 117 0.07 -1.55 13.54
CA SER A 117 -0.85 -0.59 12.89
C SER A 117 -1.59 0.32 13.86
N GLU A 118 -1.70 -0.04 15.15
CA GLU A 118 -2.50 0.67 16.14
C GLU A 118 -1.64 1.63 16.98
N THR A 119 -0.47 1.17 17.45
CA THR A 119 0.44 2.00 18.27
C THR A 119 1.56 2.64 17.46
N GLY A 120 1.94 2.05 16.33
CA GLY A 120 3.13 2.46 15.59
C GLY A 120 4.45 1.99 16.18
N GLY A 121 4.39 1.13 17.18
CA GLY A 121 5.56 0.45 17.73
C GLY A 121 6.19 -0.47 16.67
N ILE A 122 7.52 -0.51 16.66
CA ILE A 122 8.27 -1.49 15.85
C ILE A 122 8.35 -2.78 16.64
N THR A 123 7.88 -3.90 16.08
CA THR A 123 7.85 -5.21 16.73
C THR A 123 8.94 -6.15 16.21
N ALA A 124 9.43 -5.93 14.99
CA ALA A 124 10.56 -6.68 14.44
C ALA A 124 11.38 -5.82 13.47
N LEU A 125 12.67 -6.16 13.37
CA LEU A 125 13.64 -5.51 12.49
C LEU A 125 14.34 -6.59 11.68
N ASN A 126 14.33 -6.45 10.36
CA ASN A 126 15.08 -7.30 9.45
C ASN A 126 16.04 -6.45 8.65
N TYR A 127 17.29 -6.87 8.62
CA TYR A 127 18.37 -6.15 7.96
C TYR A 127 18.98 -6.98 6.84
N LYS A 128 19.04 -6.41 5.64
CA LYS A 128 19.55 -7.09 4.44
C LYS A 128 20.40 -6.15 3.60
N THR A 129 21.25 -6.75 2.77
CA THR A 129 22.12 -6.06 1.81
C THR A 129 22.00 -6.76 0.46
N GLU A 130 22.02 -6.02 -0.64
CA GLU A 130 21.88 -6.60 -1.99
C GLU A 130 23.20 -7.15 -2.57
N GLY A 131 24.27 -7.15 -1.77
CA GLY A 131 25.60 -7.60 -2.20
C GLY A 131 25.60 -9.08 -2.54
N LYS A 132 25.93 -9.41 -3.79
CA LYS A 132 26.04 -10.81 -4.25
C LYS A 132 27.40 -11.44 -3.93
N MET A 133 28.41 -10.61 -3.66
CA MET A 133 29.78 -11.05 -3.41
C MET A 133 30.46 -10.20 -2.34
N CYS A 134 31.32 -10.85 -1.56
CA CYS A 134 32.18 -10.19 -0.57
C CYS A 134 33.41 -9.60 -1.27
N GLU A 135 33.22 -8.46 -1.93
CA GLU A 135 34.28 -7.66 -2.53
C GLU A 135 34.81 -6.62 -1.53
N ARG A 136 36.12 -6.37 -1.55
CA ARG A 136 36.76 -5.42 -0.61
C ARG A 136 36.64 -3.95 -1.00
N THR A 137 36.04 -3.67 -2.14
CA THR A 137 36.02 -2.33 -2.73
C THR A 137 34.60 -1.77 -2.72
N THR A 138 34.43 -0.62 -2.06
CA THR A 138 33.25 0.24 -2.17
C THR A 138 33.71 1.66 -2.46
N THR A 139 33.05 2.32 -3.39
CA THR A 139 33.29 3.72 -3.74
C THR A 139 32.43 4.65 -2.87
N ALA A 140 31.30 4.16 -2.34
CA ALA A 140 30.44 4.88 -1.43
C ALA A 140 31.18 5.27 -0.13
N GLN A 141 30.87 6.48 0.34
CA GLN A 141 31.31 7.01 1.63
C GLN A 141 30.17 7.03 2.66
N LYS A 142 28.92 6.93 2.21
CA LYS A 142 27.72 7.03 3.06
C LYS A 142 26.79 5.87 2.75
N MET A 143 26.04 5.46 3.77
CA MET A 143 25.00 4.44 3.66
C MET A 143 23.85 4.91 2.76
N GLN A 144 23.45 4.03 1.84
CA GLN A 144 22.31 4.19 0.95
C GLN A 144 21.20 3.24 1.40
N THR A 145 20.28 3.77 2.19
CA THR A 145 19.31 2.94 2.92
C THR A 145 17.95 3.01 2.27
N MET A 146 17.48 1.85 1.82
CA MET A 146 16.08 1.63 1.47
C MET A 146 15.35 1.08 2.69
N ALA A 147 14.10 1.50 2.86
CA ALA A 147 13.29 1.08 4.00
C ALA A 147 11.95 0.55 3.52
N GLU A 148 11.50 -0.55 4.11
CA GLU A 148 10.23 -1.18 3.82
C GLU A 148 9.45 -1.48 5.09
N VAL A 149 8.13 -1.29 5.04
CA VAL A 149 7.24 -1.69 6.13
C VAL A 149 6.56 -3.01 5.75
N ILE A 150 6.76 -4.01 6.59
CA ILE A 150 5.99 -5.24 6.56
C ILE A 150 4.82 -5.00 7.51
N SER A 151 3.60 -5.04 7.00
CA SER A 151 2.40 -4.96 7.84
C SER A 151 1.90 -6.39 8.08
N THR A 152 1.72 -6.78 9.34
CA THR A 152 1.17 -8.09 9.74
C THR A 152 -0.22 -8.39 9.16
N ARG A 153 -0.90 -7.39 8.59
CA ARG A 153 -2.21 -7.53 7.96
C ARG A 153 -2.16 -7.75 6.46
N GLU A 154 -1.04 -8.20 5.89
CA GLU A 154 -1.08 -8.78 4.55
C GLU A 154 -1.89 -10.08 4.66
N ALA A 155 -3.21 -9.93 4.52
CA ALA A 155 -4.14 -11.04 4.57
C ALA A 155 -3.60 -12.10 3.64
N LEU A 156 -3.25 -13.27 4.18
CA LEU A 156 -3.13 -14.49 3.40
C LEU A 156 -4.36 -14.49 2.52
N LYS A 157 -4.19 -14.25 1.22
CA LYS A 157 -5.27 -14.52 0.27
C LYS A 157 -5.62 -15.97 0.58
N PRO A 158 -6.86 -16.26 1.03
CA PRO A 158 -7.21 -17.64 1.27
C PRO A 158 -6.90 -18.36 -0.04
N TYR A 159 -5.98 -19.32 0.00
CA TYR A 159 -5.67 -20.17 -1.15
C TYR A 159 -6.93 -20.88 -1.68
N PHE A 160 -7.98 -20.87 -0.87
CA PHE A 160 -9.36 -21.22 -1.17
C PHE A 160 -10.18 -19.97 -1.51
N ALA A 161 -9.79 -19.22 -2.55
CA ALA A 161 -10.83 -18.56 -3.33
C ALA A 161 -11.58 -19.70 -4.03
N LEU A 162 -12.75 -20.08 -3.51
CA LEU A 162 -13.71 -20.84 -4.30
C LEU A 162 -13.76 -20.17 -5.67
N PRO A 163 -13.67 -20.91 -6.79
CA PRO A 163 -13.80 -20.31 -8.10
C PRO A 163 -15.06 -19.45 -8.05
N LYS A 164 -14.91 -18.15 -8.29
CA LYS A 164 -16.08 -17.29 -8.52
C LYS A 164 -16.90 -18.06 -9.55
N PRO A 165 -18.17 -18.42 -9.29
CA PRO A 165 -18.99 -18.90 -10.37
C PRO A 165 -18.90 -17.80 -11.42
N GLU A 166 -18.35 -18.14 -12.59
CA GLU A 166 -18.52 -17.33 -13.77
C GLU A 166 -20.01 -17.10 -13.85
N ILE A 167 -20.46 -15.91 -13.48
CA ILE A 167 -21.77 -15.44 -13.91
C ILE A 167 -21.52 -15.22 -15.40
N GLU A 168 -21.60 -16.32 -16.15
CA GLU A 168 -21.88 -16.30 -17.57
C GLU A 168 -23.06 -15.35 -17.67
N GLN A 169 -22.79 -14.15 -18.15
CA GLN A 169 -23.81 -13.18 -18.44
C GLN A 169 -24.52 -13.71 -19.69
N ASP A 170 -25.32 -14.76 -19.49
CA ASP A 170 -26.17 -15.36 -20.50
C ASP A 170 -27.30 -14.36 -20.78
N ASN A 171 -26.97 -13.40 -21.63
CA ASN A 171 -27.91 -12.41 -22.17
C ASN A 171 -28.92 -13.05 -23.15
N THR A 172 -29.12 -14.38 -23.12
CA THR A 172 -30.01 -15.09 -24.06
C THR A 172 -31.17 -15.83 -23.38
N SER A 173 -31.77 -15.30 -22.30
CA SER A 173 -32.84 -16.06 -21.63
C SER A 173 -34.13 -15.31 -21.27
N PHE A 174 -34.23 -13.99 -21.45
CA PHE A 174 -35.52 -13.33 -21.19
C PHE A 174 -36.46 -13.39 -22.40
N LEU A 175 -36.07 -12.80 -23.53
CA LEU A 175 -36.97 -12.72 -24.69
C LEU A 175 -37.31 -14.08 -25.29
N ARG A 176 -36.38 -15.05 -25.29
CA ARG A 176 -36.64 -16.40 -25.80
C ARG A 176 -37.58 -17.21 -24.90
N LYS A 177 -37.51 -17.03 -23.59
CA LYS A 177 -38.37 -17.76 -22.63
C LYS A 177 -39.78 -17.18 -22.54
N TYR A 178 -39.95 -15.89 -22.83
CA TYR A 178 -41.24 -15.19 -22.69
C TYR A 178 -41.90 -14.76 -24.02
N TRP A 179 -41.29 -15.05 -25.18
CA TRP A 179 -41.87 -14.71 -26.50
C TRP A 179 -43.28 -15.29 -26.71
N TRP A 180 -43.49 -16.54 -26.31
CA TRP A 180 -44.81 -17.20 -26.43
C TRP A 180 -45.88 -16.52 -25.57
N ALA A 181 -45.52 -16.02 -24.39
CA ALA A 181 -46.45 -15.32 -23.50
C ALA A 181 -46.83 -13.93 -24.06
N ILE A 182 -45.87 -13.23 -24.66
CA ILE A 182 -46.13 -11.95 -25.34
C ILE A 182 -47.05 -12.15 -26.55
N ALA A 183 -46.83 -13.20 -27.35
CA ALA A 183 -47.67 -13.51 -28.51
C ALA A 183 -49.13 -13.82 -28.11
N ILE A 184 -49.34 -14.59 -27.03
CA ILE A 184 -50.68 -14.89 -26.51
C ILE A 184 -51.36 -13.61 -25.98
N GLY A 185 -50.63 -12.77 -25.24
CA GLY A 185 -51.16 -11.50 -24.74
C GLY A 185 -51.65 -10.57 -25.86
N LEU A 186 -50.87 -10.43 -26.94
CA LEU A 186 -51.24 -9.64 -28.11
C LEU A 186 -52.48 -10.19 -28.84
N PHE A 187 -52.58 -11.51 -28.99
CA PHE A 187 -53.72 -12.15 -29.64
C PHE A 187 -55.03 -11.93 -28.86
N LEU A 188 -54.99 -12.04 -27.53
CA LEU A 188 -56.13 -11.76 -26.66
C LEU A 188 -56.54 -10.28 -26.72
N PHE A 189 -55.57 -9.37 -26.78
CA PHE A 189 -55.84 -7.93 -26.85
C PHE A 189 -56.51 -7.56 -28.18
N MET A 190 -56.04 -8.08 -29.32
CA MET A 190 -56.68 -7.81 -30.62
C MET A 190 -58.09 -8.42 -30.73
N SER A 191 -58.33 -9.56 -30.09
CA SER A 191 -59.66 -10.17 -30.07
C SER A 191 -60.69 -9.34 -29.28
N SER A 192 -60.24 -8.51 -28.34
CA SER A 192 -61.12 -7.62 -27.56
C SER A 192 -61.49 -6.31 -28.28
N ALA A 193 -60.75 -5.92 -29.32
CA ALA A 193 -61.01 -4.71 -30.10
C ALA A 193 -62.00 -4.93 -31.28
N ALA A 194 -62.42 -6.18 -31.51
CA ALA A 194 -63.32 -6.56 -32.61
C ALA A 194 -64.79 -6.75 -32.17
N SER A 195 -65.21 -6.21 -31.03
CA SER A 195 -66.63 -6.18 -30.65
C SER A 195 -67.36 -5.08 -31.45
N PRO A 196 -68.42 -5.39 -32.21
CA PRO A 196 -69.21 -4.39 -32.92
C PRO A 196 -69.94 -3.46 -31.94
N PRO A 197 -70.16 -2.18 -32.28
CA PRO A 197 -70.74 -1.19 -31.37
C PRO A 197 -72.21 -1.53 -31.01
N PRO A 198 -72.62 -1.41 -29.74
CA PRO A 198 -74.04 -1.48 -29.37
C PRO A 198 -74.79 -0.19 -29.74
N GLN A 199 -75.96 -0.35 -30.37
CA GLN A 199 -76.96 0.70 -30.58
C GLN A 199 -77.37 1.32 -29.25
N GLN A 200 -77.04 2.61 -29.05
CA GLN A 200 -77.58 3.40 -27.94
C GLN A 200 -78.93 3.99 -28.34
N GLY A 201 -80.01 3.40 -27.80
CA GLY A 201 -81.27 4.11 -27.62
C GLY A 201 -81.06 5.23 -26.60
N ALA A 202 -81.13 6.47 -27.08
CA ALA A 202 -81.03 7.66 -26.26
C ALA A 202 -82.27 7.83 -25.39
N ALA A 203 -82.11 7.71 -24.08
CA ALA A 203 -83.04 8.30 -23.12
C ALA A 203 -82.68 9.79 -22.95
N ALA A 204 -83.48 10.68 -23.54
CA ALA A 204 -83.45 12.11 -23.23
C ALA A 204 -84.46 12.41 -22.12
N ALA A 205 -83.99 13.13 -21.11
CA ALA A 205 -84.69 13.47 -19.88
C ALA A 205 -85.64 14.69 -20.06
N PRO A 206 -86.06 15.37 -18.97
CA PRO A 206 -87.43 15.48 -18.48
C PRO A 206 -88.14 16.79 -18.87
N GLN A 207 -89.48 16.85 -18.78
CA GLN A 207 -90.18 18.13 -18.58
C GLN A 207 -91.39 18.00 -17.65
N ARG A 208 -91.52 19.05 -16.83
CA ARG A 208 -92.47 19.32 -15.76
C ARG A 208 -93.42 20.40 -16.27
N ALA A 209 -94.73 20.29 -16.08
CA ALA A 209 -95.63 21.45 -15.89
C ALA A 209 -97.06 21.01 -15.51
N SER A 210 -97.53 21.67 -14.44
CA SER A 210 -98.90 22.10 -14.11
C SER A 210 -100.06 21.12 -14.15
#